data_AF-A0A818BIQ3-F1
#
_entry.id   AF-A0A818BIQ3-F1
#
_cell.length_a   1.000
_cell.length_b   1.000
_cell.length_c   1.000
_cell.angle_alpha   90.00
_cell.angle_beta   90.00
_cell.angle_gamma   90.00
#
_symmetry.space_group_name_H-M   'P 1'
#
loop_
_entity.id
_entity.type
_entity.pdbx_description
1 polymer ?
#
loop_
_entity_poly.entity_id
_entity_poly.type
_entity_poly.pdbx_seq_one_letter_code
_entity_poly.pdbx_strand_id
1 'polypeptide(L)'
;MAIVEAKSIEKIDDSHEIEPTTEELTTLEHISDYIPLAVWLIVICELCERFAYYGLSGPFQNYIQHPAPGPNSTQPGALGRGQQIATALTTFFQFFSYLAPIAGAILADQFWGKYKTIIVACVVYMVGLVILVLSSISPSIEKGVAFPGLVIAMVILGAGAGGVKSNVSPLMAEQYTRTTPVITEIRGKKKIIDPNVTMQSMFNWFYWAINIGALSSIITTNTEKYHSFWLAYLLPLIVFIGAIVVLIIGRNRYVRKPPSGSLLIRAGRVIGTAIGNRWRLGKLPNHPNLLDYAKEISSQVDEDGKDIVATENSNRSDRFDCFHSDLRQIDLSYFATI
;
A
#
# COMPACT_ATOMS: atom_id res chain seq x y z
N MET A 1 14.15 -6.54 -27.31
CA MET A 1 15.38 -6.79 -26.52
C MET A 1 15.04 -6.37 -25.09
N ALA A 2 14.57 -7.19 -24.16
CA ALA A 2 14.59 -8.64 -23.97
C ALA A 2 13.16 -9.25 -23.96
N ILE A 3 12.78 -9.89 -25.07
CA ILE A 3 11.62 -10.79 -25.14
C ILE A 3 12.18 -12.20 -25.43
N VAL A 4 13.20 -12.61 -24.69
CA VAL A 4 13.86 -13.90 -24.92
C VAL A 4 13.45 -14.85 -23.80
N GLU A 5 12.59 -15.80 -24.19
CA GLU A 5 12.39 -17.12 -23.58
C GLU A 5 11.65 -17.21 -22.24
N ALA A 6 10.36 -16.87 -22.26
CA ALA A 6 9.38 -17.50 -21.38
C ALA A 6 9.02 -18.92 -21.89
N LYS A 7 10.01 -19.80 -22.06
CA LYS A 7 9.79 -21.22 -22.42
C LYS A 7 10.09 -22.10 -21.21
N SER A 8 9.02 -22.45 -20.50
CA SER A 8 8.89 -23.61 -19.61
C SER A 8 10.10 -23.90 -18.73
N ILE A 9 10.32 -23.10 -17.70
CA ILE A 9 11.05 -23.55 -16.51
C ILE A 9 9.99 -24.25 -15.64
N GLU A 10 10.00 -25.58 -15.67
CA GLU A 10 9.16 -26.39 -14.78
C GLU A 10 9.43 -26.04 -13.32
N LYS A 11 8.39 -26.18 -12.51
CA LYS A 11 8.43 -25.98 -11.07
C LYS A 11 9.45 -26.98 -10.49
N ILE A 12 10.63 -26.50 -10.12
CA ILE A 12 11.73 -27.34 -9.59
C ILE A 12 11.27 -27.98 -8.28
N ASP A 13 11.42 -29.31 -8.19
CA ASP A 13 11.06 -30.14 -7.05
C ASP A 13 11.96 -29.81 -5.84
N ASP A 14 11.37 -29.47 -4.70
CA ASP A 14 12.07 -28.93 -3.50
C ASP A 14 12.89 -29.99 -2.74
N SER A 15 13.03 -31.23 -3.25
CA SER A 15 13.55 -32.35 -2.47
C SER A 15 15.08 -32.47 -2.39
N HIS A 16 15.86 -31.67 -3.12
CA HIS A 16 17.34 -31.63 -3.04
C HIS A 16 17.90 -30.23 -3.35
N GLU A 17 17.62 -29.23 -2.50
CA GLU A 17 18.31 -27.93 -2.57
C GLU A 17 19.76 -28.09 -2.09
N ILE A 18 20.73 -27.97 -3.01
CA ILE A 18 22.16 -27.96 -2.69
C ILE A 18 22.59 -26.51 -2.53
N GLU A 19 22.99 -26.14 -1.31
CA GLU A 19 23.58 -24.83 -1.04
C GLU A 19 24.94 -24.70 -1.76
N PRO A 20 25.19 -23.61 -2.50
CA PRO A 20 26.43 -23.42 -3.22
C PRO A 20 27.61 -23.19 -2.28
N THR A 21 28.76 -23.77 -2.62
CA THR A 21 30.02 -23.46 -1.94
C THR A 21 30.48 -22.02 -2.26
N THR A 22 31.34 -21.44 -1.42
CA THR A 22 31.86 -20.06 -1.60
C THR A 22 32.61 -19.86 -2.93
N GLU A 23 33.22 -20.91 -3.48
CA GLU A 23 33.87 -20.88 -4.79
C GLU A 23 32.83 -20.90 -5.93
N GLU A 24 31.76 -21.67 -5.79
CA GLU A 24 30.65 -21.72 -6.76
C GLU A 24 29.88 -20.39 -6.79
N LEU A 25 29.71 -19.72 -5.64
CA LEU A 25 29.10 -18.39 -5.53
C LEU A 25 29.88 -17.28 -6.26
N THR A 26 31.15 -17.46 -6.59
CA THR A 26 31.93 -16.43 -7.31
C THR A 26 32.13 -16.77 -8.79
N THR A 27 31.97 -18.03 -9.15
CA THR A 27 32.27 -18.54 -10.50
C THR A 27 31.02 -18.79 -11.35
N LEU A 28 29.89 -19.13 -10.72
CA LEU A 28 28.65 -19.43 -11.44
C LEU A 28 27.81 -18.17 -11.71
N GLU A 29 27.11 -18.21 -12.85
CA GLU A 29 26.18 -17.16 -13.24
C GLU A 29 24.96 -17.17 -12.32
N HIS A 30 24.64 -15.99 -11.75
CA HIS A 30 23.47 -15.79 -10.91
C HIS A 30 22.27 -15.46 -11.78
N ILE A 31 21.17 -16.17 -11.58
CA ILE A 31 19.95 -16.01 -12.36
C ILE A 31 18.73 -15.75 -11.46
N SER A 32 17.73 -15.10 -12.04
CA SER A 32 16.41 -14.95 -11.43
C SER A 32 15.66 -16.27 -11.48
N ASP A 33 14.96 -16.57 -10.40
CA ASP A 33 13.98 -17.64 -10.32
C ASP A 33 12.67 -17.27 -11.05
N TYR A 34 11.74 -18.22 -11.11
CA TYR A 34 10.37 -17.99 -11.56
C TYR A 34 9.63 -17.04 -10.60
N ILE A 35 8.93 -16.07 -11.19
CA ILE A 35 8.08 -15.16 -10.42
C ILE A 35 6.72 -15.82 -10.20
N PRO A 36 6.28 -16.06 -8.95
CA PRO A 36 5.01 -16.73 -8.69
C PRO A 36 3.83 -15.88 -9.15
N LEU A 37 2.75 -16.54 -9.56
CA LEU A 37 1.54 -15.88 -10.06
C LEU A 37 0.97 -14.84 -9.07
N ALA A 38 1.12 -15.08 -7.77
CA ALA A 38 0.74 -14.11 -6.73
C ALA A 38 1.42 -12.74 -6.92
N VAL A 39 2.71 -12.71 -7.28
CA VAL A 39 3.45 -11.47 -7.54
C VAL A 39 2.90 -10.77 -8.78
N TRP A 40 2.62 -11.50 -9.85
CA TRP A 40 2.02 -10.91 -11.06
C TRP A 40 0.67 -10.27 -10.80
N LEU A 41 -0.19 -10.89 -9.99
CA LEU A 41 -1.47 -10.29 -9.58
C LEU A 41 -1.26 -9.00 -8.78
N ILE A 42 -0.24 -8.94 -7.93
CA ILE A 42 0.09 -7.73 -7.17
C ILE A 42 0.64 -6.63 -8.08
N VAL A 43 1.50 -6.96 -9.04
CA VAL A 43 2.02 -6.01 -10.04
C VAL A 43 0.90 -5.42 -10.90
N ILE A 44 -0.09 -6.23 -11.30
CA ILE A 44 -1.29 -5.75 -12.01
C ILE A 44 -2.11 -4.81 -11.11
N CYS A 45 -2.30 -5.18 -9.85
CA CYS A 45 -2.99 -4.32 -8.90
C CYS A 45 -2.27 -2.97 -8.71
N GLU A 46 -0.94 -2.98 -8.63
CA GLU A 46 -0.13 -1.75 -8.55
C GLU A 46 -0.32 -0.89 -9.80
N LEU A 47 -0.27 -1.49 -11.00
CA LEU A 47 -0.53 -0.78 -12.26
C LEU A 47 -1.88 -0.06 -12.21
N CYS A 48 -2.93 -0.76 -11.79
CA CYS A 48 -4.27 -0.20 -11.72
C CYS A 48 -4.41 0.90 -10.66
N GLU A 49 -3.75 0.77 -9.50
CA GLU A 49 -3.74 1.85 -8.50
C GLU A 49 -2.97 3.07 -8.99
N ARG A 50 -1.83 2.87 -9.67
CA ARG A 50 -1.05 3.97 -10.25
C ARG A 50 -1.80 4.65 -11.38
N PHE A 51 -2.47 3.88 -12.21
CA PHE A 51 -3.41 4.41 -13.21
C PHE A 51 -4.47 5.29 -12.54
N ALA A 52 -5.07 4.82 -11.45
CA ALA A 52 -6.09 5.59 -10.76
C ALA A 52 -5.51 6.88 -10.16
N TYR A 53 -4.38 6.80 -9.46
CA TYR A 53 -3.74 7.93 -8.79
C TYR A 53 -3.29 9.03 -9.75
N TYR A 54 -2.56 8.68 -10.82
CA TYR A 54 -2.10 9.66 -11.80
C TYR A 54 -3.24 10.13 -12.72
N GLY A 55 -4.17 9.22 -13.04
CA GLY A 55 -5.33 9.50 -13.87
C GLY A 55 -6.29 10.49 -13.22
N LEU A 56 -6.53 10.39 -11.90
CA LEU A 56 -7.32 11.39 -11.18
C LEU A 56 -6.53 12.68 -10.94
N SER A 57 -5.22 12.62 -10.67
CA SER A 57 -4.46 13.82 -10.29
C SER A 57 -4.15 14.75 -11.46
N GLY A 58 -3.97 14.22 -12.67
CA GLY A 58 -3.67 15.01 -13.86
C GLY A 58 -4.70 16.13 -14.11
N PRO A 59 -5.99 15.81 -14.14
CA PRO A 59 -7.10 16.77 -14.27
C PRO A 59 -7.26 17.83 -13.17
N PHE A 60 -6.72 17.62 -11.96
CA PHE A 60 -7.05 18.46 -10.80
C PHE A 60 -6.77 19.94 -11.00
N GLN A 61 -5.64 20.29 -11.60
CA GLN A 61 -5.28 21.68 -11.81
C GLN A 61 -6.32 22.38 -12.70
N ASN A 62 -6.67 21.78 -13.84
CA ASN A 62 -7.64 22.34 -14.79
C ASN A 62 -9.05 22.37 -14.20
N TYR A 63 -9.46 21.28 -13.55
CA TYR A 63 -10.79 21.15 -12.92
C TYR A 63 -11.07 22.27 -11.90
N ILE A 64 -10.08 22.60 -11.07
CA ILE A 64 -10.21 23.61 -10.01
C ILE A 64 -10.02 25.02 -10.54
N GLN A 65 -9.00 25.24 -11.38
CA GLN A 65 -8.53 26.57 -11.76
C GLN A 65 -9.53 27.30 -12.65
N HIS A 66 -9.97 26.65 -13.73
CA HIS A 66 -10.73 27.29 -14.79
C HIS A 66 -12.25 27.13 -14.56
N PRO A 67 -13.07 28.13 -14.92
CA PRO A 67 -14.52 27.98 -14.92
C PRO A 67 -14.97 26.98 -15.99
N ALA A 68 -16.22 26.51 -15.89
CA ALA A 68 -16.82 25.70 -16.94
C ALA A 68 -16.68 26.38 -18.32
N PRO A 69 -16.31 25.64 -19.38
CA PRO A 69 -16.00 26.23 -20.68
C PRO A 69 -17.22 26.96 -21.25
N GLY A 70 -17.04 28.25 -21.55
CA GLY A 70 -17.99 29.04 -22.32
C GLY A 70 -17.75 28.89 -23.83
N PRO A 71 -18.57 29.55 -24.68
CA PRO A 71 -18.47 29.45 -26.15
C PRO A 71 -17.08 29.77 -26.73
N ASN A 72 -16.26 30.54 -26.02
CA ASN A 72 -14.94 31.01 -26.46
C ASN A 72 -13.78 30.50 -25.59
N SER A 73 -14.01 29.53 -24.69
CA SER A 73 -12.98 29.02 -23.79
C SER A 73 -12.17 27.90 -24.45
N THR A 74 -10.86 28.09 -24.59
CA THR A 74 -9.94 27.09 -25.18
C THR A 74 -9.34 26.10 -24.16
N GLN A 75 -9.50 26.39 -22.86
CA GLN A 75 -8.93 25.62 -21.75
C GLN A 75 -10.06 24.85 -21.01
N PRO A 76 -9.86 23.55 -20.68
CA PRO A 76 -10.83 22.80 -19.90
C PRO A 76 -10.91 23.33 -18.47
N GLY A 77 -12.13 23.37 -17.91
CA GLY A 77 -12.39 23.85 -16.55
C GLY A 77 -13.77 23.48 -16.04
N ALA A 78 -14.00 23.66 -14.74
CA ALA A 78 -15.31 23.43 -14.12
C ALA A 78 -15.59 24.38 -12.96
N LEU A 79 -14.65 24.52 -12.00
CA LEU A 79 -14.93 25.14 -10.70
C LEU A 79 -14.59 26.63 -10.61
N GLY A 80 -13.70 27.14 -11.46
CA GLY A 80 -13.35 28.57 -11.52
C GLY A 80 -12.82 29.16 -10.22
N ARG A 81 -12.07 28.38 -9.42
CA ARG A 81 -11.51 28.80 -8.12
C ARG A 81 -10.15 29.49 -8.24
N GLY A 82 -9.61 29.60 -9.45
CA GLY A 82 -8.34 30.26 -9.71
C GLY A 82 -7.13 29.39 -9.39
N GLN A 83 -5.97 29.83 -9.88
CA GLN A 83 -4.73 29.05 -9.86
C GLN A 83 -4.23 28.78 -8.43
N GLN A 84 -4.32 29.77 -7.54
CA GLN A 84 -3.82 29.63 -6.16
C GLN A 84 -4.51 28.49 -5.41
N ILE A 85 -5.84 28.39 -5.52
CA ILE A 85 -6.61 27.32 -4.87
C ILE A 85 -6.33 25.97 -5.54
N ALA A 86 -6.25 25.94 -6.87
CA ALA A 86 -5.95 24.72 -7.63
C ALA A 86 -4.60 24.12 -7.24
N THR A 87 -3.55 24.94 -7.20
CA THR A 87 -2.21 24.50 -6.80
C THR A 87 -2.18 24.09 -5.33
N ALA A 88 -2.77 24.88 -4.43
CA ALA A 88 -2.80 24.56 -3.01
C ALA A 88 -3.46 23.20 -2.72
N LEU A 89 -4.63 22.93 -3.32
CA LEU A 89 -5.33 21.66 -3.13
C LEU A 89 -4.61 20.48 -3.78
N THR A 90 -4.03 20.67 -4.97
CA THR A 90 -3.25 19.62 -5.65
C THR A 90 -2.00 19.26 -4.85
N THR A 91 -1.27 20.26 -4.35
CA THR A 91 -0.10 20.04 -3.47
C THR A 91 -0.50 19.44 -2.14
N PHE A 92 -1.63 19.85 -1.56
CA PHE A 92 -2.16 19.23 -0.34
C PHE A 92 -2.48 17.75 -0.56
N PHE A 93 -3.16 17.40 -1.66
CA PHE A 93 -3.47 16.01 -1.98
C PHE A 93 -2.18 15.17 -2.12
N GLN A 94 -1.16 15.71 -2.79
CA GLN A 94 0.13 15.06 -2.92
C GLN A 94 0.82 14.87 -1.55
N PHE A 95 0.91 15.95 -0.77
CA PHE A 95 1.46 15.91 0.59
C PHE A 95 0.76 14.86 1.45
N PHE A 96 -0.57 14.89 1.48
CA PHE A 96 -1.35 13.99 2.29
C PHE A 96 -1.21 12.53 1.83
N SER A 97 -1.13 12.29 0.52
CA SER A 97 -0.90 10.97 -0.07
C SER A 97 0.50 10.39 0.24
N TYR A 98 1.47 11.23 0.60
CA TYR A 98 2.81 10.80 1.06
C TYR A 98 2.93 10.71 2.58
N LEU A 99 2.04 11.39 3.31
CA LEU A 99 1.97 11.30 4.78
C LEU A 99 1.14 10.11 5.26
N ALA A 100 -0.01 9.86 4.64
CA ALA A 100 -0.93 8.78 4.98
C ALA A 100 -0.31 7.36 4.98
N PRO A 101 0.71 7.01 4.16
CA PRO A 101 1.42 5.75 4.26
C PRO A 101 1.97 5.43 5.65
N ILE A 102 2.38 6.44 6.44
CA ILE A 102 2.88 6.22 7.80
C ILE A 102 1.79 5.59 8.68
N ALA A 103 0.58 6.16 8.64
CA ALA A 103 -0.57 5.62 9.35
C ALA A 103 -0.99 4.23 8.80
N GLY A 104 -0.98 4.07 7.47
CA GLY A 104 -1.29 2.81 6.81
C GLY A 104 -0.34 1.67 7.20
N ALA A 105 0.95 1.94 7.32
CA ALA A 105 1.96 0.97 7.77
C ALA A 105 1.71 0.57 9.23
N ILE A 106 1.50 1.54 10.11
CA ILE A 106 1.22 1.29 11.54
C ILE A 106 -0.02 0.40 11.70
N LEU A 107 -1.10 0.69 10.96
CA LEU A 107 -2.34 -0.11 11.04
C LEU A 107 -2.14 -1.56 10.59
N ALA A 108 -1.37 -1.77 9.52
CA ALA A 108 -1.05 -3.11 9.04
C ALA A 108 -0.13 -3.89 9.98
N ASP A 109 0.89 -3.25 10.53
CA ASP A 109 1.89 -3.90 11.36
C ASP A 109 1.42 -4.18 12.80
N GLN A 110 0.36 -3.48 13.26
CA GLN A 110 -0.17 -3.63 14.63
C GLN A 110 -1.47 -4.40 14.72
N PHE A 111 -2.45 -4.13 13.85
CA PHE A 111 -3.82 -4.56 14.11
C PHE A 111 -4.30 -5.64 13.15
N TRP A 112 -4.17 -5.40 11.83
CA TRP A 112 -4.94 -6.16 10.85
C TRP A 112 -4.12 -7.09 9.96
N GLY A 113 -2.82 -6.82 9.81
CA GLY A 113 -1.98 -7.44 8.79
C GLY A 113 -2.14 -6.79 7.41
N LYS A 114 -1.09 -6.88 6.59
CA LYS A 114 -0.96 -6.14 5.33
C LYS A 114 -2.12 -6.34 4.37
N TYR A 115 -2.53 -7.59 4.11
CA TYR A 115 -3.62 -7.89 3.18
C TYR A 115 -4.95 -7.25 3.58
N LYS A 116 -5.34 -7.32 4.86
CA LYS A 116 -6.59 -6.71 5.33
C LYS A 116 -6.55 -5.19 5.25
N THR A 117 -5.41 -4.58 5.62
CA THR A 117 -5.22 -3.14 5.49
C THR A 117 -5.33 -2.68 4.04
N ILE A 118 -4.74 -3.41 3.09
CA ILE A 118 -4.86 -3.10 1.65
C ILE A 118 -6.32 -3.13 1.21
N ILE A 119 -7.08 -4.17 1.54
CA ILE A 119 -8.50 -4.27 1.13
C ILE A 119 -9.33 -3.12 1.71
N VAL A 120 -9.18 -2.82 2.99
CA VAL A 120 -9.91 -1.69 3.60
C VAL A 120 -9.49 -0.36 2.96
N ALA A 121 -8.20 -0.17 2.73
CA ALA A 121 -7.68 1.03 2.07
C ALA A 121 -8.21 1.18 0.64
N CYS A 122 -8.32 0.08 -0.12
CA CYS A 122 -8.94 0.07 -1.44
C CYS A 122 -10.42 0.45 -1.38
N VAL A 123 -11.18 -0.03 -0.38
CA VAL A 123 -12.58 0.38 -0.21
C VAL A 123 -12.69 1.88 0.08
N VAL A 124 -11.85 2.40 0.98
CA VAL A 124 -11.79 3.84 1.29
C VAL A 124 -11.43 4.64 0.03
N TYR A 125 -10.43 4.22 -0.72
CA TYR A 125 -10.03 4.84 -1.98
C TYR A 125 -11.19 4.85 -2.99
N MET A 126 -11.87 3.70 -3.18
CA MET A 126 -13.01 3.57 -4.08
C MET A 126 -14.16 4.52 -3.70
N VAL A 127 -14.46 4.66 -2.40
CA VAL A 127 -15.46 5.65 -1.94
C VAL A 127 -15.04 7.07 -2.33
N GLY A 128 -13.76 7.42 -2.16
CA GLY A 128 -13.22 8.70 -2.61
C GLY A 128 -13.36 8.92 -4.13
N LEU A 129 -13.11 7.88 -4.93
CA LEU A 129 -13.28 7.93 -6.39
C LEU A 129 -14.75 8.11 -6.79
N VAL A 130 -15.67 7.40 -6.12
CA VAL A 130 -17.12 7.55 -6.37
C VAL A 130 -17.57 8.97 -6.03
N ILE A 131 -17.17 9.52 -4.88
CA ILE A 131 -17.51 10.90 -4.51
C ILE A 131 -16.94 11.88 -5.54
N LEU A 132 -15.70 11.69 -5.99
CA LEU A 132 -15.08 12.53 -7.01
C LEU A 132 -15.91 12.51 -8.30
N VAL A 133 -16.23 11.33 -8.84
CA VAL A 133 -17.03 11.18 -10.06
C VAL A 133 -18.40 11.85 -9.92
N LEU A 134 -19.12 11.57 -8.83
CA LEU A 134 -20.45 12.14 -8.58
C LEU A 134 -20.40 13.66 -8.41
N SER A 135 -19.34 14.19 -7.81
CA SER A 135 -19.13 15.63 -7.65
C SER A 135 -18.86 16.34 -8.98
N SER A 136 -18.33 15.61 -9.97
CA SER A 136 -17.94 16.17 -11.28
C SER A 136 -19.02 16.10 -12.36
N ILE A 137 -20.20 15.54 -12.07
CA ILE A 137 -21.34 15.53 -12.99
C ILE A 137 -21.94 16.95 -13.07
N SER A 138 -22.45 17.35 -14.24
CA SER A 138 -23.02 18.69 -14.49
C SER A 138 -23.98 19.19 -13.41
N PRO A 139 -24.97 18.41 -12.91
CA PRO A 139 -25.89 18.90 -11.88
C PRO A 139 -25.20 19.24 -10.55
N SER A 140 -24.11 18.54 -10.21
CA SER A 140 -23.34 18.80 -8.98
C SER A 140 -22.53 20.09 -9.10
N ILE A 141 -22.03 20.39 -10.30
CA ILE A 141 -21.31 21.62 -10.61
C ILE A 141 -22.27 22.81 -10.58
N GLU A 142 -23.43 22.70 -11.25
CA GLU A 142 -24.45 23.75 -11.30
C GLU A 142 -25.01 24.11 -9.92
N LYS A 143 -25.20 23.10 -9.05
CA LYS A 143 -25.65 23.31 -7.66
C LYS A 143 -24.54 23.79 -6.71
N GLY A 144 -23.30 23.93 -7.19
CA GLY A 144 -22.16 24.38 -6.39
C GLY A 144 -21.65 23.36 -5.36
N VAL A 145 -22.12 22.12 -5.38
CA VAL A 145 -21.69 21.05 -4.45
C VAL A 145 -20.42 20.33 -4.92
N ALA A 146 -19.98 20.57 -6.16
CA ALA A 146 -18.78 19.97 -6.74
C ALA A 146 -17.48 20.30 -5.98
N PHE A 147 -17.32 21.55 -5.53
CA PHE A 147 -16.12 21.98 -4.80
C PHE A 147 -15.98 21.32 -3.42
N PRO A 148 -16.99 21.37 -2.52
CA PRO A 148 -16.89 20.64 -1.24
C PRO A 148 -16.78 19.13 -1.44
N GLY A 149 -17.47 18.57 -2.46
CA GLY A 149 -17.34 17.17 -2.83
C GLY A 149 -15.90 16.78 -3.22
N LEU A 150 -15.21 17.61 -4.00
CA LEU A 150 -13.80 17.41 -4.36
C LEU A 150 -12.88 17.41 -3.13
N VAL A 151 -13.06 18.36 -2.20
CA VAL A 151 -12.20 18.45 -1.01
C VAL A 151 -12.37 17.20 -0.12
N ILE A 152 -13.61 16.76 0.08
CA ILE A 152 -13.91 15.52 0.81
C ILE A 152 -13.29 14.32 0.09
N ALA A 153 -13.45 14.25 -1.24
CA ALA A 153 -12.87 13.19 -2.05
C ALA A 153 -11.34 13.16 -1.91
N MET A 154 -10.65 14.30 -1.99
CA MET A 154 -9.18 14.37 -1.86
C MET A 154 -8.67 13.81 -0.53
N VAL A 155 -9.35 14.10 0.58
CA VAL A 155 -8.99 13.55 1.90
C VAL A 155 -9.21 12.04 1.93
N ILE A 156 -10.37 11.56 1.47
CA ILE A 156 -10.67 10.12 1.46
C ILE A 156 -9.71 9.36 0.53
N LEU A 157 -9.46 9.89 -0.66
CA LEU A 157 -8.53 9.35 -1.65
C LEU A 157 -7.10 9.28 -1.10
N GLY A 158 -6.61 10.34 -0.46
CA GLY A 158 -5.26 10.35 0.10
C GLY A 158 -5.10 9.35 1.25
N ALA A 159 -6.13 9.18 2.08
CA ALA A 159 -6.15 8.17 3.14
C ALA A 159 -6.12 6.73 2.56
N GLY A 160 -6.95 6.46 1.55
CA GLY A 160 -6.96 5.19 0.83
C GLY A 160 -5.62 4.91 0.13
N ALA A 161 -5.07 5.88 -0.58
CA ALA A 161 -3.78 5.78 -1.26
C ALA A 161 -2.66 5.46 -0.26
N GLY A 162 -2.66 6.08 0.91
CA GLY A 162 -1.67 5.81 1.96
C GLY A 162 -1.66 4.36 2.42
N GLY A 163 -2.85 3.80 2.70
CA GLY A 163 -2.99 2.41 3.13
C GLY A 163 -2.56 1.38 2.08
N VAL A 164 -2.80 1.67 0.79
CA VAL A 164 -2.34 0.80 -0.31
C VAL A 164 -0.82 0.91 -0.48
N LYS A 165 -0.30 2.14 -0.61
CA LYS A 165 1.13 2.42 -0.89
C LYS A 165 2.09 1.83 0.15
N SER A 166 1.71 1.87 1.42
CA SER A 166 2.54 1.36 2.52
C SER A 166 2.64 -0.17 2.56
N ASN A 167 1.67 -0.88 1.96
CA ASN A 167 1.48 -2.31 2.22
C ASN A 167 1.60 -3.19 0.97
N VAL A 168 1.43 -2.66 -0.23
CA VAL A 168 1.49 -3.45 -1.47
C VAL A 168 2.91 -3.95 -1.76
N SER A 169 3.94 -3.10 -1.67
CA SER A 169 5.32 -3.53 -1.95
C SER A 169 5.87 -4.52 -0.93
N PRO A 170 5.62 -4.40 0.40
CA PRO A 170 5.99 -5.44 1.34
C PRO A 170 5.19 -6.74 1.13
N LEU A 171 3.89 -6.65 0.80
CA LEU A 171 3.10 -7.85 0.47
C LEU A 171 3.70 -8.58 -0.73
N MET A 172 4.11 -7.86 -1.78
CA MET A 172 4.78 -8.45 -2.95
C MET A 172 6.06 -9.17 -2.57
N ALA A 173 6.93 -8.51 -1.79
CA ALA A 173 8.19 -9.08 -1.31
C ALA A 173 7.96 -10.37 -0.50
N GLU A 174 6.89 -10.41 0.31
CA GLU A 174 6.53 -11.59 1.11
C GLU A 174 6.03 -12.78 0.29
N GLN A 175 5.71 -12.60 -1.00
CA GLN A 175 5.28 -13.71 -1.85
C GLN A 175 6.44 -14.60 -2.32
N TYR A 176 7.67 -14.08 -2.29
CA TYR A 176 8.85 -14.85 -2.59
C TYR A 176 9.46 -15.36 -1.28
N THR A 177 9.37 -16.67 -1.03
CA THR A 177 9.73 -17.28 0.27
C THR A 177 11.14 -17.84 0.32
N ARG A 178 11.84 -17.94 -0.82
CA ARG A 178 13.20 -18.49 -0.88
C ARG A 178 14.20 -17.45 -0.37
N THR A 179 15.04 -17.86 0.59
CA THR A 179 16.03 -17.00 1.25
C THR A 179 17.47 -17.42 1.00
N THR A 180 17.70 -18.65 0.58
CA THR A 180 19.02 -19.22 0.32
C THR A 180 19.27 -19.35 -1.19
N PRO A 181 20.51 -19.12 -1.66
CA PRO A 181 20.87 -19.40 -3.03
C PRO A 181 20.92 -20.92 -3.25
N VAL A 182 20.41 -21.38 -4.40
CA VAL A 182 20.35 -22.82 -4.73
C VAL A 182 21.00 -23.05 -6.08
N ILE A 183 21.81 -24.11 -6.20
CA ILE A 183 22.35 -24.52 -7.49
C ILE A 183 21.27 -25.26 -8.26
N THR A 184 21.02 -24.83 -9.50
CA THR A 184 20.17 -25.54 -10.45
C THR A 184 20.92 -25.73 -11.75
N GLU A 185 20.73 -26.88 -12.39
CA GLU A 185 21.27 -27.13 -13.72
C GLU A 185 20.23 -26.76 -14.77
N ILE A 186 20.52 -25.74 -15.58
CA ILE A 186 19.66 -25.29 -16.67
C ILE A 186 20.42 -25.44 -17.98
N ARG A 187 19.86 -26.22 -18.92
CA ARG A 187 20.46 -26.47 -20.24
C ARG A 187 21.90 -27.04 -20.14
N GLY A 188 22.16 -27.92 -19.17
CA GLY A 188 23.46 -28.57 -18.98
C GLY A 188 24.55 -27.67 -18.35
N LYS A 189 24.18 -26.51 -17.81
CA LYS A 189 25.10 -25.61 -17.09
C LYS A 189 24.61 -25.41 -15.66
N LYS A 190 25.50 -25.59 -14.69
CA LYS A 190 25.25 -25.20 -13.30
C LYS A 190 25.07 -23.68 -13.23
N LYS A 191 23.97 -23.25 -12.64
CA LYS A 191 23.64 -21.85 -12.39
C LYS A 191 23.17 -21.71 -10.96
N ILE A 192 23.37 -20.53 -10.38
CA ILE A 192 22.91 -20.24 -9.03
C ILE A 192 21.63 -19.42 -9.14
N ILE A 193 20.55 -19.91 -8.55
CA ILE A 193 19.34 -19.12 -8.34
C ILE A 193 19.60 -18.23 -7.13
N ASP A 194 19.69 -16.93 -7.35
CA ASP A 194 19.90 -15.96 -6.28
C ASP A 194 18.57 -15.29 -5.92
N PRO A 195 18.12 -15.40 -4.66
CA PRO A 195 16.97 -14.65 -4.15
C PRO A 195 17.04 -13.15 -4.42
N ASN A 196 18.23 -12.54 -4.34
CA ASN A 196 18.41 -11.11 -4.54
C ASN A 196 18.15 -10.70 -5.99
N VAL A 197 18.64 -11.48 -6.96
CA VAL A 197 18.41 -11.25 -8.39
C VAL A 197 16.92 -11.40 -8.72
N THR A 198 16.25 -12.37 -8.12
CA THR A 198 14.81 -12.57 -8.28
C THR A 198 14.01 -11.40 -7.71
N MET A 199 14.34 -10.96 -6.50
CA MET A 199 13.73 -9.79 -5.87
C MET A 199 13.92 -8.52 -6.71
N GLN A 200 15.13 -8.31 -7.25
CA GLN A 200 15.40 -7.20 -8.17
C GLN A 200 14.52 -7.28 -9.42
N SER A 201 14.36 -8.46 -10.01
CA SER A 201 13.48 -8.69 -11.17
C SER A 201 12.02 -8.37 -10.85
N MET A 202 11.52 -8.81 -9.68
CA MET A 202 10.17 -8.49 -9.21
C MET A 202 9.95 -6.99 -9.08
N PHE A 203 10.90 -6.27 -8.46
CA PHE A 203 10.83 -4.82 -8.33
C PHE A 203 10.98 -4.09 -9.67
N ASN A 204 11.78 -4.59 -10.62
CA ASN A 204 11.85 -4.03 -11.96
C ASN A 204 10.48 -4.06 -12.66
N TRP A 205 9.76 -5.18 -12.60
CA TRP A 205 8.39 -5.26 -13.12
C TRP A 205 7.41 -4.36 -12.38
N PHE A 206 7.56 -4.24 -11.06
CA PHE A 206 6.78 -3.32 -10.25
C PHE A 206 6.98 -1.85 -10.69
N TYR A 207 8.22 -1.42 -10.93
CA TYR A 207 8.51 -0.08 -11.42
C TYR A 207 8.02 0.16 -12.85
N TRP A 208 8.11 -0.85 -13.72
CA TRP A 208 7.48 -0.78 -15.05
C TRP A 208 5.97 -0.56 -14.95
N ALA A 209 5.28 -1.29 -14.07
CA ALA A 209 3.85 -1.09 -13.81
C ALA A 209 3.53 0.33 -13.32
N ILE A 210 4.36 0.90 -12.43
CA ILE A 210 4.20 2.28 -11.97
C ILE A 210 4.32 3.28 -13.13
N ASN A 211 5.35 3.15 -13.96
CA ASN A 211 5.59 4.06 -15.08
C ASN A 211 4.47 3.96 -16.13
N ILE A 212 4.02 2.76 -16.45
CA ILE A 212 2.88 2.55 -17.36
C ILE A 212 1.61 3.17 -16.76
N GLY A 213 1.35 2.95 -15.47
CA GLY A 213 0.22 3.56 -14.76
C GLY A 213 0.27 5.09 -14.80
N ALA A 214 1.45 5.72 -14.71
CA ALA A 214 1.60 7.18 -14.74
C ALA A 214 1.16 7.82 -16.07
N LEU A 215 1.23 7.07 -17.18
CA LEU A 215 0.76 7.52 -18.49
C LEU A 215 -0.76 7.74 -18.54
N SER A 216 -1.52 7.23 -17.56
CA SER A 216 -2.96 7.49 -17.41
C SER A 216 -3.32 8.97 -17.38
N SER A 217 -2.44 9.82 -16.85
CA SER A 217 -2.61 11.27 -16.84
C SER A 217 -2.80 11.86 -18.25
N ILE A 218 -2.13 11.30 -19.25
CA ILE A 218 -2.29 11.71 -20.66
C ILE A 218 -3.70 11.33 -21.15
N ILE A 219 -4.18 10.14 -20.78
CA ILE A 219 -5.51 9.65 -21.18
C ILE A 219 -6.60 10.52 -20.54
N THR A 220 -6.51 10.80 -19.24
CA THR A 220 -7.54 11.55 -18.53
C THR A 220 -7.53 13.04 -18.87
N THR A 221 -6.35 13.66 -19.08
CA THR A 221 -6.26 15.07 -19.54
C THR A 221 -6.69 15.28 -20.99
N ASN A 222 -6.58 14.27 -21.85
CA ASN A 222 -7.24 14.33 -23.17
C ASN A 222 -8.76 14.13 -23.03
N THR A 223 -9.19 13.22 -22.16
CA THR A 223 -10.63 12.96 -21.93
C THR A 223 -11.35 14.18 -21.36
N GLU A 224 -10.76 14.92 -20.43
CA GLU A 224 -11.36 16.16 -19.91
C GLU A 224 -11.46 17.24 -20.99
N LYS A 225 -10.47 17.31 -21.90
CA LYS A 225 -10.39 18.34 -22.94
C LYS A 225 -11.43 18.12 -24.05
N TYR A 226 -11.62 16.88 -24.47
CA TYR A 226 -12.51 16.53 -25.60
C TYR A 226 -13.92 16.10 -25.17
N HIS A 227 -14.12 15.69 -23.90
CA HIS A 227 -15.41 15.22 -23.41
C HIS A 227 -15.84 15.97 -22.15
N SER A 228 -15.39 15.52 -20.97
CA SER A 228 -15.82 16.07 -19.68
C SER A 228 -15.01 15.51 -18.52
N PHE A 229 -15.01 16.24 -17.39
CA PHE A 229 -14.31 15.84 -16.17
C PHE A 229 -14.91 14.58 -15.51
N TRP A 230 -16.23 14.43 -15.47
CA TRP A 230 -16.84 13.24 -14.86
C TRP A 230 -16.39 11.95 -15.56
N LEU A 231 -16.28 11.97 -16.89
CA LEU A 231 -15.80 10.84 -17.68
C LEU A 231 -14.30 10.60 -17.44
N ALA A 232 -13.51 11.68 -17.37
CA ALA A 232 -12.09 11.59 -17.05
C ALA A 232 -11.83 10.95 -15.68
N TYR A 233 -12.69 11.19 -14.69
CA TYR A 233 -12.61 10.57 -13.36
C TYR A 233 -13.26 9.17 -13.27
N LEU A 234 -14.24 8.86 -14.14
CA LEU A 234 -14.84 7.53 -14.20
C LEU A 234 -13.83 6.47 -14.67
N LEU A 235 -12.93 6.83 -15.59
CA LEU A 235 -11.88 5.93 -16.08
C LEU A 235 -11.00 5.36 -14.94
N PRO A 236 -10.36 6.18 -14.08
CA PRO A 236 -9.72 5.73 -12.84
C PRO A 236 -10.59 4.82 -11.97
N LEU A 237 -11.86 5.14 -11.78
CA LEU A 237 -12.78 4.34 -10.96
C LEU A 237 -12.96 2.92 -11.50
N ILE A 238 -13.21 2.77 -12.80
CA ILE A 238 -13.39 1.46 -13.44
C ILE A 238 -12.12 0.61 -13.34
N VAL A 239 -10.97 1.21 -13.64
CA VAL A 239 -9.67 0.51 -13.57
C VAL A 239 -9.36 0.10 -12.12
N PHE A 240 -9.67 0.95 -11.15
CA PHE A 240 -9.45 0.66 -9.75
C PHE A 240 -10.37 -0.44 -9.20
N ILE A 241 -11.64 -0.50 -9.65
CA ILE A 241 -12.54 -1.63 -9.35
C ILE A 241 -11.92 -2.93 -9.88
N GLY A 242 -11.33 -2.91 -11.08
CA GLY A 242 -10.57 -4.04 -11.62
C GLY A 242 -9.44 -4.49 -10.70
N ALA A 243 -8.68 -3.55 -10.11
CA ALA A 243 -7.62 -3.84 -9.15
C ALA A 243 -8.15 -4.61 -7.92
N ILE A 244 -9.29 -4.17 -7.37
CA ILE A 244 -9.94 -4.81 -6.22
C ILE A 244 -10.36 -6.23 -6.56
N VAL A 245 -10.98 -6.43 -7.73
CA VAL A 245 -11.39 -7.77 -8.19
C VAL A 245 -10.18 -8.69 -8.31
N VAL A 246 -9.07 -8.22 -8.88
CA VAL A 246 -7.82 -8.99 -8.99
C VAL A 246 -7.28 -9.39 -7.60
N LEU A 247 -7.27 -8.46 -6.63
CA LEU A 247 -6.84 -8.75 -5.25
C LEU A 247 -7.76 -9.74 -4.51
N ILE A 248 -9.06 -9.73 -4.81
CA ILE A 248 -10.02 -10.67 -4.20
C ILE A 248 -9.88 -12.05 -4.84
N ILE A 249 -9.72 -12.14 -6.16
CA ILE A 249 -9.48 -13.42 -6.86
C ILE A 249 -8.16 -14.05 -6.39
N GLY A 250 -7.12 -13.23 -6.21
CA GLY A 250 -5.82 -13.67 -5.70
C GLY A 250 -5.80 -14.07 -4.22
N ARG A 251 -6.89 -13.87 -3.47
CA ARG A 251 -6.95 -14.02 -2.00
C ARG A 251 -6.28 -15.29 -1.47
N ASN A 252 -6.59 -16.44 -2.07
CA ASN A 252 -6.12 -17.75 -1.61
C ASN A 252 -4.70 -18.09 -2.08
N ARG A 253 -4.10 -17.28 -2.94
CA ARG A 253 -2.73 -17.45 -3.46
C ARG A 253 -1.70 -16.65 -2.67
N TYR A 254 -2.13 -15.65 -1.90
CA TYR A 254 -1.21 -14.76 -1.18
C TYR A 254 -0.70 -15.38 0.12
N VAL A 255 0.61 -15.34 0.31
CA VAL A 255 1.26 -15.58 1.61
C VAL A 255 0.91 -14.42 2.53
N ARG A 256 0.39 -14.73 3.72
CA ARG A 256 -0.08 -13.75 4.71
C ARG A 256 0.67 -13.93 6.01
N LYS A 257 1.61 -13.05 6.29
CA LYS A 257 2.31 -13.05 7.58
C LYS A 257 1.44 -12.36 8.65
N PRO A 258 1.43 -12.85 9.90
CA PRO A 258 0.76 -12.17 11.00
C PRO A 258 1.43 -10.81 11.29
N PRO A 259 0.75 -9.87 11.98
CA PRO A 259 1.34 -8.58 12.36
C PRO A 259 2.56 -8.78 13.27
N SER A 260 3.71 -8.21 12.91
CA SER A 260 4.99 -8.44 13.60
C SER A 260 5.40 -7.34 14.59
N GLY A 261 4.57 -6.30 14.78
CA GLY A 261 5.00 -5.11 15.53
C GLY A 261 5.41 -3.96 14.59
N SER A 262 5.00 -2.72 14.89
CA SER A 262 5.44 -1.55 14.13
C SER A 262 6.78 -1.07 14.64
N LEU A 263 7.79 -1.15 13.78
CA LEU A 263 9.13 -0.63 14.06
C LEU A 263 9.11 0.89 14.30
N LEU A 264 8.18 1.61 13.66
CA LEU A 264 8.04 3.07 13.82
C LEU A 264 7.61 3.44 15.24
N ILE A 265 6.67 2.70 15.84
CA ILE A 265 6.25 2.93 17.23
C ILE A 265 7.41 2.65 18.19
N ARG A 266 8.14 1.55 17.96
CA ARG A 266 9.31 1.21 18.79
C ARG A 266 10.40 2.29 18.69
N ALA A 267 10.74 2.71 17.46
CA ALA A 267 11.68 3.79 17.24
C ALA A 267 11.24 5.10 17.91
N GLY A 268 9.95 5.45 17.80
CA GLY A 268 9.37 6.61 18.47
C GLY A 268 9.47 6.55 19.99
N ARG A 269 9.19 5.39 20.60
CA ARG A 269 9.38 5.17 22.05
C ARG A 269 10.84 5.29 22.45
N VAL A 270 11.76 4.66 21.72
CA VAL A 270 13.21 4.74 21.99
C VAL A 270 13.69 6.20 21.95
N ILE A 271 13.28 6.97 20.94
CA ILE A 271 13.60 8.40 20.84
C ILE A 271 12.98 9.18 22.01
N GLY A 272 11.72 8.91 22.34
CA GLY A 272 11.02 9.54 23.45
C GLY A 272 11.71 9.29 24.79
N THR A 273 12.08 8.05 25.08
CA THR A 273 12.82 7.64 26.28
C THR A 273 14.22 8.24 26.30
N ALA A 274 14.92 8.27 25.16
CA ALA A 274 16.25 8.90 25.06
C ALA A 274 16.21 10.41 25.33
N ILE A 275 15.21 11.11 24.79
CA ILE A 275 14.97 12.53 25.06
C ILE A 275 14.59 12.69 26.54
N GLY A 276 13.61 11.96 27.04
CA GLY A 276 13.17 12.03 28.44
C GLY A 276 14.32 11.81 29.44
N ASN A 277 15.19 10.84 29.18
CA ASN A 277 16.37 10.56 29.99
C ASN A 277 17.42 11.67 29.90
N ARG A 278 17.65 12.26 28.71
CA ARG A 278 18.54 13.42 28.56
C ARG A 278 18.03 14.64 29.31
N TRP A 279 16.72 14.87 29.29
CA TRP A 279 16.07 15.97 30.02
C TRP A 279 16.04 15.73 31.54
N ARG A 280 15.88 14.48 32.00
CA ARG A 280 15.85 14.13 33.44
C ARG A 280 17.23 14.01 34.08
N LEU A 281 18.20 13.45 33.38
CA LEU A 281 19.52 13.14 33.96
C LEU A 281 20.58 14.19 33.65
N GLY A 282 20.35 15.10 32.68
CA GLY A 282 21.29 16.16 32.29
C GLY A 282 22.62 15.67 31.67
N LYS A 283 22.96 14.39 31.87
CA LYS A 283 24.09 13.66 31.31
C LYS A 283 23.60 12.29 30.82
N LEU A 284 24.02 11.92 29.61
CA LEU A 284 23.88 10.55 29.12
C LEU A 284 24.78 9.64 29.97
N PRO A 285 24.34 8.43 30.35
CA PRO A 285 25.23 7.46 30.99
C PRO A 285 26.47 7.23 30.10
N ASN A 286 27.63 7.08 30.73
CA ASN A 286 28.93 6.89 30.07
C ASN A 286 28.98 5.51 29.38
N HIS A 287 28.24 5.33 28.29
CA HIS A 287 28.46 4.21 27.39
C HIS A 287 29.58 4.58 26.41
N PRO A 288 30.55 3.69 26.18
CA PRO A 288 31.66 3.95 25.26
C PRO A 288 31.19 4.14 23.81
N ASN A 289 30.01 3.60 23.45
CA ASN A 289 29.40 3.76 22.12
C ASN A 289 27.91 4.06 22.21
N LEU A 290 27.43 4.95 21.32
CA LEU A 290 26.01 5.30 21.18
C LEU A 290 25.12 4.10 20.83
N LEU A 291 25.67 3.12 20.12
CA LEU A 291 24.94 1.90 19.72
C LEU A 291 24.61 1.01 20.91
N ASP A 292 25.48 0.93 21.92
CA ASP A 292 25.23 0.09 23.09
C ASP A 292 24.17 0.71 23.99
N TYR A 293 24.15 2.04 24.11
CA TYR A 293 23.07 2.77 24.77
C TYR A 293 21.73 2.63 24.02
N ALA A 294 21.75 2.70 22.68
CA ALA A 294 20.55 2.49 21.87
C ALA A 294 19.99 1.06 22.02
N LYS A 295 20.87 0.04 22.11
CA LYS A 295 20.48 -1.35 22.37
C LYS A 295 19.81 -1.49 23.74
N GLU A 296 20.38 -0.89 24.78
CA GLU A 296 19.82 -0.94 26.14
C GLU A 296 18.43 -0.28 26.22
N ILE A 297 18.25 0.90 25.63
CA ILE A 297 16.92 1.53 25.56
C ILE A 297 15.96 0.66 24.73
N SER A 298 16.42 0.08 23.62
CA SER A 298 15.57 -0.79 22.80
C SER A 298 15.13 -2.05 23.53
N SER A 299 16.00 -2.66 24.36
CA SER A 299 15.64 -3.82 25.17
C SER A 299 14.68 -3.45 26.29
N GLN A 300 14.87 -2.30 26.96
CA GLN A 300 13.92 -1.80 27.96
C GLN A 300 12.53 -1.53 27.34
N VAL A 301 12.49 -0.89 26.17
CA VAL A 301 11.24 -0.61 25.45
C VAL A 301 10.56 -1.88 24.93
N ASP A 302 11.34 -2.90 24.55
CA ASP A 302 10.81 -4.20 24.12
C ASP A 302 10.28 -5.04 25.31
N GLU A 303 10.91 -4.95 26.49
CA GLU A 303 10.40 -5.55 27.74
C GLU A 303 9.11 -4.87 28.19
N ASP A 304 9.11 -3.53 28.31
CA ASP A 304 7.90 -2.74 28.59
C ASP A 304 6.79 -3.02 27.56
N GLY A 305 7.18 -3.18 26.29
CA GLY A 305 6.27 -3.52 25.20
C GLY A 305 5.65 -4.91 25.34
N LYS A 306 6.42 -5.91 25.79
CA LYS A 306 5.92 -7.26 26.06
C LYS A 306 4.97 -7.29 27.24
N ASP A 307 5.27 -6.54 28.30
CA ASP A 307 4.41 -6.47 29.50
C ASP A 307 3.06 -5.79 29.19
N ILE A 308 3.07 -4.73 28.38
CA ILE A 308 1.84 -4.07 27.90
C ILE A 308 1.03 -5.01 27.00
N VAL A 309 1.66 -5.70 26.05
CA VAL A 309 0.98 -6.65 25.15
C VAL A 309 0.44 -7.87 25.90
N ALA A 310 1.16 -8.37 26.91
CA ALA A 310 0.68 -9.42 27.80
C ALA A 310 -0.57 -8.98 28.58
N THR A 311 -0.56 -7.75 29.09
CA THR A 311 -1.71 -7.15 29.80
C THR A 311 -2.91 -6.90 28.88
N GLU A 312 -2.67 -6.47 27.63
CA GLU A 312 -3.72 -6.21 26.65
C GLU A 312 -4.33 -7.52 26.09
N ASN A 313 -3.52 -8.56 25.90
CA ASN A 313 -4.00 -9.90 25.53
C ASN A 313 -4.78 -10.58 26.66
N SER A 314 -4.39 -10.40 27.93
CA SER A 314 -5.20 -10.82 29.09
C SER A 314 -6.56 -10.14 29.07
N ASN A 315 -6.59 -8.80 29.01
CA ASN A 315 -7.83 -8.01 28.93
C ASN A 315 -8.70 -8.30 27.69
N ARG A 316 -8.10 -8.82 26.62
CA ARG A 316 -8.81 -9.26 25.42
C ARG A 316 -9.40 -10.67 25.60
N SER A 317 -8.68 -11.60 26.23
CA SER A 317 -9.23 -12.89 26.63
C SER A 317 -10.43 -12.70 27.55
N ASP A 318 -10.27 -11.86 28.59
CA ASP A 318 -11.33 -11.59 29.57
C ASP A 318 -12.56 -10.93 28.93
N ARG A 319 -12.38 -10.07 27.92
CA ARG A 319 -13.50 -9.51 27.14
C ARG A 319 -14.18 -10.53 26.25
N PHE A 320 -13.43 -11.44 25.64
CA PHE A 320 -14.00 -12.52 24.82
C PHE A 320 -14.75 -13.52 25.69
N ASP A 321 -14.24 -13.86 26.88
CA ASP A 321 -14.88 -14.76 27.85
C ASP A 321 -16.14 -14.13 28.47
N CYS A 322 -16.10 -12.83 28.79
CA CYS A 322 -17.28 -12.07 29.23
C CYS A 322 -18.36 -12.03 28.14
N PHE A 323 -17.99 -11.73 26.89
CA PHE A 323 -18.92 -11.75 25.75
C PHE A 323 -19.51 -13.16 25.48
N HIS A 324 -18.73 -14.22 25.69
CA HIS A 324 -19.22 -15.59 25.56
C HIS A 324 -20.16 -16.02 26.70
N SER A 325 -19.99 -15.44 27.89
CA SER A 325 -20.88 -15.66 29.04
C SER A 325 -22.22 -14.91 28.89
N ASP A 326 -22.21 -13.68 28.36
CA ASP A 326 -23.41 -12.91 28.06
C ASP A 326 -24.26 -13.58 26.95
N LEU A 327 -23.61 -14.19 25.94
CA LEU A 327 -24.31 -14.95 24.90
C LEU A 327 -24.95 -16.25 25.39
N ARG A 328 -24.56 -16.80 26.55
CA ARG A 328 -25.25 -17.94 27.19
C ARG A 328 -26.43 -17.53 28.07
N GLN A 329 -26.52 -16.24 28.46
CA GLN A 329 -27.64 -15.72 29.25
C GLN A 329 -28.79 -15.17 28.41
N ILE A 330 -28.65 -15.12 27.07
CA ILE A 330 -29.77 -14.82 26.17
C ILE A 330 -30.61 -16.09 26.04
N ASP A 331 -31.53 -16.23 26.99
CA ASP A 331 -32.52 -17.30 27.09
C ASP A 331 -33.44 -17.30 25.85
N LEU A 332 -33.56 -18.47 25.20
CA LEU A 332 -34.33 -18.71 23.97
C LEU A 332 -35.86 -18.65 24.18
N SER A 333 -36.32 -18.21 25.35
CA SER A 333 -37.73 -18.11 25.73
C SER A 333 -38.48 -16.93 25.09
N TYR A 334 -37.77 -15.96 24.49
CA TYR A 334 -38.39 -14.74 23.93
C TYR A 334 -38.81 -14.81 22.44
N PHE A 335 -38.51 -15.90 21.72
CA PHE A 335 -38.81 -16.01 20.28
C PHE A 335 -40.06 -16.84 19.92
N ALA A 336 -40.90 -17.21 20.90
CA ALA A 336 -42.09 -18.05 20.67
C ALA A 336 -43.43 -17.29 20.62
N THR A 337 -43.46 -15.95 20.59
CA THR A 337 -44.73 -15.22 20.40
C THR A 337 -44.49 -13.87 19.74
N ILE A 338 -44.70 -13.83 18.42
CA ILE A 338 -45.39 -12.79 17.61
C ILE A 338 -45.35 -13.25 16.14
#